data_AF-A0A846Q3V7-F1
#
_entry.id   AF-A0A846Q3V7-F1
#
_cell.length_a   1.000
_cell.length_b   1.000
_cell.length_c   1.000
_cell.angle_alpha   90.00
_cell.angle_beta   90.00
_cell.angle_gamma   90.00
#
_symmetry.space_group_name_H-M   'P 1'
#
loop_
_entity.id
_entity.type
_entity.pdbx_description
1 polymer ?
#
loop_
_entity_poly.entity_id
_entity_poly.type
_entity_poly.pdbx_seq_one_letter_code
_entity_poly.pdbx_strand_id
1 'polypeptide(L)'
;MDFLNLDDVEVEGKTVIVRGGMDVSVDREGNLVDDKRVVTCIPTIQNLLTRKAKVVLLLHIGRPKGRKVERLRTDNVAKRLSRFMHRDIEKLDSCTGEEVRKKVKAMKPGEVIFLENLRFHEGEKKNDEGFAKELASLGDIYVNECFSVSHRKHASMVGIPEHIPGVAGYGLGKELEILGRCTKNPERPMVAILGGVKADKMNALKKLLEKADHVLIGGGLSLLLLRAQGYEIGNSKFDDEWLNGGADMKGITSNG
;
A
#
# COMPACT_ATOMS: atom_id res chain seq x y z
N MET A 1 6.58 -4.10 -17.19
CA MET A 1 6.40 -5.12 -16.14
C MET A 1 4.98 -5.53 -16.38
N ASP A 2 4.78 -6.79 -16.73
CA ASP A 2 3.51 -7.16 -17.33
C ASP A 2 2.64 -7.64 -16.18
N PHE A 3 1.57 -6.90 -15.93
CA PHE A 3 0.58 -7.19 -14.89
C PHE A 3 -0.80 -6.95 -15.49
N LEU A 4 -1.76 -7.76 -15.06
CA LEU A 4 -3.16 -7.53 -15.41
C LEU A 4 -3.67 -6.32 -14.63
N ASN A 5 -4.31 -5.40 -15.33
CA ASN A 5 -4.96 -4.23 -14.77
C ASN A 5 -6.49 -4.40 -14.77
N LEU A 6 -7.18 -3.45 -14.16
CA LEU A 6 -8.64 -3.47 -14.03
C LEU A 6 -9.39 -3.46 -15.38
N ASP A 7 -8.81 -2.88 -16.42
CA ASP A 7 -9.41 -2.79 -17.75
C ASP A 7 -9.28 -4.12 -18.52
N ASP A 8 -8.42 -5.04 -18.06
CA ASP A 8 -8.20 -6.35 -18.69
C ASP A 8 -9.21 -7.44 -18.25
N VAL A 9 -10.15 -7.12 -17.36
CA VAL A 9 -11.07 -8.12 -16.76
C VAL A 9 -12.52 -7.70 -16.85
N GLU A 10 -13.43 -8.64 -17.14
CA GLU A 10 -14.88 -8.41 -17.10
C GLU A 10 -15.41 -8.48 -15.67
N VAL A 11 -16.18 -7.46 -15.25
CA VAL A 11 -16.63 -7.25 -13.87
C VAL A 11 -18.15 -7.05 -13.74
N GLU A 12 -18.90 -6.94 -14.85
CA GLU A 12 -20.35 -6.74 -14.80
C GLU A 12 -21.05 -7.87 -14.02
N GLY A 13 -21.84 -7.50 -13.01
CA GLY A 13 -22.57 -8.44 -12.15
C GLY A 13 -21.69 -9.25 -11.19
N LYS A 14 -20.37 -9.16 -11.27
CA LYS A 14 -19.43 -9.86 -10.37
C LYS A 14 -19.26 -9.12 -9.05
N THR A 15 -18.93 -9.86 -8.01
CA THR A 15 -18.46 -9.30 -6.74
C THR A 15 -16.95 -9.12 -6.78
N VAL A 16 -16.49 -7.88 -6.66
CA VAL A 16 -15.08 -7.51 -6.75
C VAL A 16 -14.59 -7.09 -5.37
N ILE A 17 -13.59 -7.81 -4.86
CA ILE A 17 -12.89 -7.50 -3.62
C ILE A 17 -11.80 -6.49 -3.94
N VAL A 18 -11.89 -5.29 -3.36
CA VAL A 18 -10.91 -4.23 -3.54
C VAL A 18 -10.11 -4.04 -2.27
N ARG A 19 -8.81 -4.36 -2.33
CA ARG A 19 -7.88 -4.16 -1.21
C ARG A 19 -7.30 -2.74 -1.25
N GLY A 20 -7.93 -1.83 -0.52
CA GLY A 20 -7.63 -0.39 -0.57
C GLY A 20 -6.34 0.02 0.16
N GLY A 21 -5.60 0.95 -0.44
CA GLY A 21 -4.44 1.65 0.14
C GLY A 21 -4.77 2.70 1.22
N MET A 22 -5.91 2.56 1.89
CA MET A 22 -6.51 3.55 2.78
C MET A 22 -6.03 3.48 4.25
N ASP A 23 -4.75 3.18 4.49
CA ASP A 23 -4.18 3.24 5.85
C ASP A 23 -3.96 4.72 6.23
N VAL A 24 -4.94 5.29 6.92
CA VAL A 24 -5.00 6.70 7.31
C VAL A 24 -4.56 6.90 8.75
N SER A 25 -3.98 8.07 9.01
CA SER A 25 -3.67 8.50 10.37
C SER A 25 -4.96 8.94 11.07
N VAL A 26 -5.15 8.44 12.30
CA VAL A 26 -6.27 8.81 13.17
C VAL A 26 -5.78 9.38 14.48
N ASP A 27 -6.53 10.33 15.04
CA ASP A 27 -6.25 10.89 16.36
C ASP A 27 -6.64 9.93 17.50
N ARG A 28 -6.64 10.43 18.75
CA ARG A 28 -6.98 9.62 19.93
C ARG A 28 -8.46 9.21 19.96
N GLU A 29 -9.33 9.99 19.34
CA GLU A 29 -10.77 9.78 19.26
C GLU A 29 -11.16 8.96 18.03
N GLY A 30 -10.22 8.71 17.12
CA GLY A 30 -10.43 7.96 15.88
C GLY A 30 -10.80 8.85 14.69
N ASN A 31 -10.76 10.17 14.84
CA ASN A 31 -11.01 11.09 13.73
C ASN A 31 -9.85 11.04 12.73
N LEU A 32 -10.17 11.19 11.44
CA LEU A 32 -9.16 11.21 10.39
C LEU A 32 -8.33 12.49 10.47
N VAL A 33 -7.01 12.35 10.57
CA VAL A 33 -6.06 13.48 10.55
C VAL A 33 -5.80 13.96 9.12
N ASP A 34 -5.81 13.03 8.16
CA ASP A 34 -5.66 13.30 6.72
C ASP A 34 -6.49 12.26 5.94
N ASP A 35 -7.20 12.71 4.91
CA ASP A 35 -8.08 11.88 4.08
C ASP A 35 -7.56 11.69 2.65
N LYS A 36 -6.37 12.20 2.31
CA LYS A 36 -5.75 12.03 0.98
C LYS A 36 -5.72 10.58 0.51
N ARG A 37 -5.48 9.62 1.41
CA ARG A 37 -5.46 8.18 1.05
C ARG A 37 -6.84 7.59 0.82
N VAL A 38 -7.90 8.19 1.35
CA VAL A 38 -9.28 7.75 1.10
C VAL A 38 -9.65 8.02 -0.35
N VAL A 39 -9.26 9.19 -0.87
CA VAL A 39 -9.61 9.60 -2.24
C VAL A 39 -8.84 8.86 -3.33
N THR A 40 -7.66 8.29 -3.05
CA THR A 40 -6.85 7.61 -4.07
C THR A 40 -7.51 6.36 -4.63
N CYS A 41 -8.40 5.71 -3.88
CA CYS A 41 -9.11 4.50 -4.34
C CYS A 41 -10.36 4.83 -5.16
N ILE A 42 -10.84 6.08 -5.14
CA ILE A 42 -12.11 6.49 -5.77
C ILE A 42 -12.15 6.17 -7.27
N PRO A 43 -11.11 6.43 -8.09
CA PRO A 43 -11.16 6.13 -9.52
C PRO A 43 -11.42 4.65 -9.81
N THR A 44 -10.77 3.75 -9.07
CA THR A 44 -10.96 2.30 -9.19
C THR A 44 -12.36 1.87 -8.79
N ILE A 45 -12.87 2.39 -7.67
CA ILE A 45 -14.22 2.06 -7.20
C ILE A 45 -15.27 2.60 -8.19
N GLN A 46 -15.11 3.83 -8.67
CA GLN A 46 -16.02 4.43 -9.64
C GLN A 46 -16.07 3.65 -10.95
N ASN A 47 -14.92 3.22 -11.48
CA ASN A 47 -14.89 2.39 -12.69
C ASN A 47 -15.66 1.08 -12.50
N LEU A 48 -15.42 0.37 -11.39
CA LEU A 48 -16.15 -0.85 -11.03
C LEU A 48 -17.67 -0.63 -10.96
N LEU A 49 -18.09 0.46 -10.32
CA LEU A 49 -19.51 0.79 -10.19
C LEU A 49 -20.16 1.15 -11.53
N THR A 50 -19.49 1.94 -12.37
CA THR A 50 -19.96 2.26 -13.73
C THR A 50 -20.13 1.00 -14.57
N ARG A 51 -19.27 0.00 -14.37
CA ARG A 51 -19.34 -1.32 -15.02
C ARG A 51 -20.24 -2.31 -14.29
N LYS A 52 -21.10 -1.83 -13.37
CA LYS A 52 -22.09 -2.60 -12.61
C LYS A 52 -21.51 -3.80 -11.83
N ALA A 53 -20.31 -3.65 -11.29
CA ALA A 53 -19.79 -4.59 -10.30
C ALA A 53 -20.45 -4.37 -8.93
N LYS A 54 -20.41 -5.39 -8.06
CA LYS A 54 -20.64 -5.28 -6.61
C LYS A 54 -19.29 -5.12 -5.93
N VAL A 55 -19.08 -4.08 -5.12
CA VAL A 55 -17.74 -3.79 -4.57
C VAL A 55 -17.67 -4.12 -3.09
N VAL A 56 -16.72 -4.99 -2.70
CA VAL A 56 -16.38 -5.28 -1.30
C VAL A 56 -15.03 -4.66 -0.97
N LEU A 57 -15.00 -3.65 -0.09
CA LEU A 57 -13.80 -2.91 0.28
C LEU A 57 -13.13 -3.49 1.52
N LEU A 58 -11.84 -3.78 1.40
CA LEU A 58 -10.98 -4.28 2.47
C LEU A 58 -9.86 -3.29 2.80
N LEU A 59 -9.69 -2.96 4.09
CA LEU A 59 -8.55 -2.17 4.54
C LEU A 59 -8.05 -2.54 5.93
N HIS A 60 -6.93 -1.95 6.30
CA HIS A 60 -6.48 -1.92 7.68
C HIS A 60 -6.20 -0.48 8.12
N ILE A 61 -6.37 -0.22 9.41
CA ILE A 61 -5.96 1.03 10.04
C ILE A 61 -5.01 0.69 11.18
N GLY A 62 -3.81 1.26 11.15
CA GLY A 62 -2.86 1.16 12.24
C GLY A 62 -2.45 -0.29 12.59
N ARG A 63 -2.14 -0.53 13.88
CA ARG A 63 -1.54 -1.79 14.36
C ARG A 63 -2.25 -2.33 15.61
N PRO A 64 -3.50 -2.81 15.50
CA PRO A 64 -4.29 -3.28 16.64
C PRO A 64 -3.85 -4.64 17.23
N LYS A 65 -2.84 -5.30 16.64
CA LYS A 65 -2.30 -6.60 17.09
C LYS A 65 -3.38 -7.70 17.26
N GLY A 66 -4.33 -7.79 16.32
CA GLY A 66 -5.36 -8.85 16.37
C GLY A 66 -6.48 -8.63 17.38
N ARG A 67 -6.62 -7.40 17.90
CA ARG A 67 -7.66 -7.05 18.87
C ARG A 67 -8.57 -5.99 18.29
N LYS A 68 -9.85 -6.00 18.67
CA LYS A 68 -10.75 -4.88 18.34
C LYS A 68 -10.33 -3.66 19.14
N VAL A 69 -10.09 -2.54 18.45
CA VAL A 69 -9.68 -1.26 19.05
C VAL A 69 -10.58 -0.18 18.47
N GLU A 70 -11.40 0.44 19.31
CA GLU A 70 -12.50 1.31 18.88
C GLU A 70 -12.04 2.44 17.95
N ARG A 71 -10.99 3.17 18.33
CA ARG A 71 -10.41 4.26 17.51
C ARG A 71 -9.83 3.81 16.15
N LEU A 72 -9.66 2.49 15.93
CA LEU A 72 -9.10 1.91 14.71
C LEU A 72 -10.15 1.20 13.85
N ARG A 73 -11.45 1.39 14.14
CA ARG A 73 -12.51 0.89 13.28
C ARG A 73 -12.60 1.66 11.97
N THR A 74 -13.20 1.03 10.97
CA THR A 74 -13.30 1.59 9.61
C THR A 74 -14.43 2.60 9.41
N ASP A 75 -15.28 2.84 10.42
CA ASP A 75 -16.47 3.70 10.36
C ASP A 75 -16.17 5.09 9.80
N ASN A 76 -15.14 5.76 10.32
CA ASN A 76 -14.80 7.11 9.90
C ASN A 76 -14.24 7.16 8.48
N VAL A 77 -13.56 6.09 8.03
CA VAL A 77 -13.09 5.97 6.65
C VAL A 77 -14.26 5.73 5.70
N ALA A 78 -15.16 4.80 6.05
CA ALA A 78 -16.35 4.50 5.24
C ALA A 78 -17.25 5.73 5.10
N LYS A 79 -17.51 6.46 6.18
CA LYS A 79 -18.26 7.74 6.17
C LYS A 79 -17.58 8.79 5.29
N ARG A 80 -16.24 8.91 5.36
CA ARG A 80 -15.49 9.86 4.54
C ARG A 80 -15.57 9.50 3.06
N LEU A 81 -15.38 8.23 2.72
CA LEU A 81 -15.47 7.74 1.35
C LEU A 81 -16.88 7.95 0.77
N SER A 82 -17.91 7.62 1.54
CA SER A 82 -19.33 7.83 1.19
C SER A 82 -19.60 9.30 0.83
N ARG A 83 -19.11 10.25 1.62
CA ARG A 83 -19.23 11.68 1.33
C ARG A 83 -18.55 12.09 0.02
N PHE A 84 -17.31 11.66 -0.21
CA PHE A 84 -16.59 12.00 -1.44
C PHE A 84 -17.20 11.36 -2.69
N MET A 85 -17.80 10.17 -2.55
CA MET A 85 -18.44 9.47 -3.65
C MET A 85 -19.90 9.88 -3.86
N HIS A 86 -20.47 10.70 -2.98
CA HIS A 86 -21.90 11.04 -2.94
C HIS A 86 -22.79 9.79 -3.05
N ARG A 87 -22.43 8.75 -2.30
CA ARG A 87 -23.08 7.44 -2.37
C ARG A 87 -23.10 6.76 -1.01
N ASP A 88 -24.18 6.05 -0.73
CA ASP A 88 -24.29 5.23 0.46
C ASP A 88 -23.34 4.03 0.39
N ILE A 89 -22.60 3.82 1.48
CA ILE A 89 -21.67 2.70 1.63
C ILE A 89 -22.07 1.96 2.90
N GLU A 90 -22.49 0.70 2.76
CA GLU A 90 -22.84 -0.12 3.91
C GLU A 90 -21.55 -0.61 4.59
N LYS A 91 -21.33 -0.20 5.84
CA LYS A 91 -20.19 -0.65 6.65
C LYS A 91 -20.61 -1.79 7.55
N LEU A 92 -19.80 -2.86 7.61
CA LEU A 92 -20.00 -4.01 8.50
C LEU A 92 -18.98 -4.01 9.65
N ASP A 93 -19.39 -4.50 10.82
CA ASP A 93 -18.55 -4.59 12.03
C ASP A 93 -17.62 -5.82 12.10
N SER A 94 -17.57 -6.58 11.00
CA SER A 94 -16.67 -7.70 10.81
C SER A 94 -16.15 -7.73 9.37
N CYS A 95 -15.03 -8.41 9.15
CA CYS A 95 -14.54 -8.75 7.81
C CYS A 95 -14.82 -10.22 7.43
N THR A 96 -15.33 -11.01 8.38
CA THR A 96 -15.60 -12.44 8.25
C THR A 96 -16.88 -12.84 8.97
N GLY A 97 -17.30 -14.09 8.82
CA GLY A 97 -18.48 -14.63 9.48
C GLY A 97 -19.73 -14.66 8.60
N GLU A 98 -20.77 -15.29 9.14
CA GLU A 98 -22.00 -15.60 8.39
C GLU A 98 -22.78 -14.35 7.98
N GLU A 99 -22.83 -13.33 8.84
CA GLU A 99 -23.49 -12.06 8.54
C GLU A 99 -22.85 -11.37 7.33
N VAL A 100 -21.51 -11.31 7.29
CA VAL A 100 -20.76 -10.74 6.16
C VAL A 100 -21.07 -11.50 4.88
N ARG A 101 -21.04 -12.84 4.91
CA ARG A 101 -21.39 -13.67 3.74
C ARG A 101 -22.82 -13.44 3.26
N LYS A 102 -23.79 -13.35 4.17
CA LYS A 102 -25.20 -13.08 3.83
C LYS A 102 -25.36 -11.72 3.17
N LYS A 103 -24.74 -10.68 3.74
CA LYS A 103 -24.77 -9.31 3.21
C LYS A 103 -24.14 -9.22 1.83
N VAL A 104 -22.92 -9.76 1.67
CA VAL A 104 -22.21 -9.76 0.39
C VAL A 104 -22.98 -10.54 -0.69
N LYS A 105 -23.58 -11.68 -0.34
CA LYS A 105 -24.40 -12.48 -1.27
C LYS A 105 -25.67 -11.74 -1.72
N ALA A 106 -26.24 -10.90 -0.86
CA ALA A 106 -27.45 -10.14 -1.13
C ALA A 106 -27.20 -8.84 -1.92
N MET A 107 -25.92 -8.47 -2.17
CA MET A 107 -25.56 -7.25 -2.87
C MET A 107 -26.17 -7.21 -4.28
N LYS A 108 -26.61 -6.02 -4.67
CA LYS A 108 -27.04 -5.68 -6.03
C LYS A 108 -25.91 -4.99 -6.80
N PRO A 109 -25.86 -5.13 -8.13
CA PRO A 109 -24.92 -4.39 -8.98
C PRO A 109 -24.91 -2.88 -8.64
N GLY A 110 -23.72 -2.31 -8.45
CA GLY A 110 -23.55 -0.89 -8.09
C GLY A 110 -23.60 -0.59 -6.58
N GLU A 111 -23.73 -1.61 -5.73
CA GLU A 111 -23.61 -1.47 -4.28
C GLU A 111 -22.16 -1.61 -3.80
N VAL A 112 -21.86 -0.97 -2.68
CA VAL A 112 -20.55 -1.00 -2.02
C VAL A 112 -20.73 -1.43 -0.57
N ILE A 113 -20.05 -2.51 -0.19
CA ILE A 113 -19.89 -2.94 1.21
C ILE A 113 -18.47 -2.65 1.67
N PHE A 114 -18.33 -2.11 2.86
CA PHE A 114 -17.05 -1.78 3.50
C PHE A 114 -16.86 -2.64 4.74
N LEU A 115 -15.83 -3.48 4.75
CA LEU A 115 -15.59 -4.40 5.86
C LEU A 115 -14.81 -3.74 7.01
N GLU A 116 -14.87 -4.37 8.17
CA GLU A 116 -14.10 -3.95 9.34
C GLU A 116 -12.60 -4.18 9.15
N ASN A 117 -11.79 -3.50 9.98
CA ASN A 117 -10.34 -3.50 9.95
C ASN A 117 -9.76 -4.92 9.95
N LEU A 118 -9.12 -5.30 8.83
CA LEU A 118 -8.53 -6.62 8.63
C LEU A 118 -7.56 -7.03 9.75
N ARG A 119 -6.84 -6.06 10.34
CA ARG A 119 -5.85 -6.32 11.39
C ARG A 119 -6.48 -6.58 12.77
N PHE A 120 -7.80 -6.46 12.92
CA PHE A 120 -8.50 -7.01 14.09
C PHE A 120 -8.50 -8.53 14.07
N HIS A 121 -8.32 -9.16 12.91
CA HIS A 121 -8.09 -10.59 12.82
C HIS A 121 -6.58 -10.90 12.85
N GLU A 122 -6.15 -11.83 13.72
CA GLU A 122 -4.72 -12.20 13.81
C GLU A 122 -4.20 -12.85 12.53
N GLY A 123 -5.08 -13.54 11.79
CA GLY A 123 -4.74 -14.24 10.55
C GLY A 123 -4.21 -13.32 9.44
N GLU A 124 -4.57 -12.03 9.46
CA GLU A 124 -4.13 -11.06 8.44
C GLU A 124 -2.60 -10.99 8.34
N LYS A 125 -1.91 -10.81 9.46
CA LYS A 125 -0.45 -10.68 9.47
C LYS A 125 0.29 -12.02 9.40
N LYS A 126 -0.38 -13.11 9.76
CA LYS A 126 0.17 -14.46 9.73
C LYS A 126 0.07 -15.11 8.34
N ASN A 127 -0.57 -14.42 7.37
CA ASN A 127 -0.96 -15.01 6.10
C ASN A 127 -1.74 -16.32 6.29
N ASP A 128 -2.67 -16.30 7.23
CA ASP A 128 -3.45 -17.49 7.57
C ASP A 128 -4.31 -17.93 6.40
N GLU A 129 -4.16 -19.19 6.00
CA GLU A 129 -4.83 -19.76 4.82
C GLU A 129 -6.35 -19.81 5.00
N GLY A 130 -6.84 -20.16 6.20
CA GLY A 130 -8.27 -20.20 6.49
C GLY A 130 -8.91 -18.82 6.36
N PHE A 131 -8.26 -17.80 6.91
CA PHE A 131 -8.68 -16.41 6.80
C PHE A 131 -8.63 -15.91 5.34
N ALA A 132 -7.57 -16.25 4.59
CA ALA A 132 -7.46 -15.91 3.18
C ALA A 132 -8.59 -16.53 2.34
N LYS A 133 -8.89 -17.82 2.53
CA LYS A 133 -10.00 -18.53 1.87
C LYS A 133 -11.35 -17.90 2.22
N GLU A 134 -11.57 -17.57 3.49
CA GLU A 134 -12.82 -16.94 3.91
C GLU A 134 -13.01 -15.58 3.24
N LEU A 135 -11.97 -14.74 3.20
CA LEU A 135 -12.04 -13.46 2.49
C LEU A 135 -12.23 -13.65 0.98
N ALA A 136 -11.50 -14.58 0.35
CA ALA A 136 -11.62 -14.87 -1.07
C ALA A 136 -13.03 -15.35 -1.44
N SER A 137 -13.70 -16.10 -0.55
CA SER A 137 -15.07 -16.57 -0.77
C SER A 137 -16.12 -15.45 -0.88
N LEU A 138 -15.75 -14.21 -0.55
CA LEU A 138 -16.63 -13.04 -0.65
C LEU A 138 -16.70 -12.47 -2.07
N GLY A 139 -15.90 -12.92 -3.03
CA GLY A 139 -15.91 -12.35 -4.36
C GLY A 139 -15.33 -13.23 -5.45
N ASP A 140 -15.50 -12.76 -6.68
CA ASP A 140 -15.12 -13.45 -7.91
C ASP A 140 -13.77 -12.95 -8.44
N ILE A 141 -13.43 -11.69 -8.15
CA ILE A 141 -12.19 -11.02 -8.60
C ILE A 141 -11.60 -10.23 -7.45
N TYR A 142 -10.28 -10.28 -7.33
CA TYR A 142 -9.49 -9.47 -6.41
C TYR A 142 -8.82 -8.31 -7.15
N VAL A 143 -8.92 -7.11 -6.59
CA VAL A 143 -8.23 -5.91 -7.07
C VAL A 143 -7.30 -5.42 -5.98
N ASN A 144 -6.00 -5.42 -6.25
CA ASN A 144 -5.01 -4.80 -5.37
C ASN A 144 -4.89 -3.31 -5.67
N GLU A 145 -5.34 -2.48 -4.74
CA GLU A 145 -5.26 -1.01 -4.78
C GLU A 145 -4.27 -0.48 -3.72
N CYS A 146 -3.39 -1.34 -3.19
CA CYS A 146 -2.57 -1.08 -2.02
C CYS A 146 -1.07 -1.34 -2.28
N PHE A 147 -0.42 -0.44 -3.02
CA PHE A 147 1.04 -0.51 -3.24
C PHE A 147 1.83 -0.54 -1.93
N SER A 148 1.47 0.32 -0.96
CA SER A 148 2.22 0.50 0.30
C SER A 148 2.33 -0.76 1.16
N VAL A 149 1.47 -1.76 0.98
CA VAL A 149 1.50 -3.03 1.73
C VAL A 149 1.78 -4.23 0.83
N SER A 150 1.95 -4.03 -0.48
CA SER A 150 2.26 -5.09 -1.45
C SER A 150 3.61 -5.78 -1.20
N HIS A 151 4.51 -5.16 -0.43
CA HIS A 151 5.77 -5.79 0.01
C HIS A 151 5.58 -6.81 1.16
N ARG A 152 4.36 -7.00 1.67
CA ARG A 152 4.09 -7.87 2.83
C ARG A 152 3.29 -9.10 2.42
N LYS A 153 3.69 -10.25 2.96
CA LYS A 153 2.96 -11.52 2.88
C LYS A 153 1.81 -11.53 3.89
N HIS A 154 0.77 -10.73 3.65
CA HIS A 154 -0.44 -10.74 4.46
C HIS A 154 -1.55 -11.51 3.74
N ALA A 155 -2.51 -12.06 4.50
CA ALA A 155 -3.62 -12.84 3.94
C ALA A 155 -4.40 -12.05 2.88
N SER A 156 -4.71 -10.77 3.16
CA SER A 156 -5.43 -9.90 2.22
C SER A 156 -4.60 -9.41 1.02
N MET A 157 -3.29 -9.66 1.00
CA MET A 157 -2.37 -9.19 -0.05
C MET A 157 -1.90 -10.32 -0.97
N VAL A 158 -1.53 -11.46 -0.40
CA VAL A 158 -1.01 -12.62 -1.15
C VAL A 158 -1.91 -13.83 -1.06
N GLY A 159 -2.62 -14.02 0.06
CA GLY A 159 -3.49 -15.18 0.25
C GLY A 159 -4.78 -15.15 -0.58
N ILE A 160 -5.47 -14.00 -0.68
CA ILE A 160 -6.69 -13.92 -1.52
C ILE A 160 -6.39 -14.24 -3.00
N PRO A 161 -5.36 -13.64 -3.64
CA PRO A 161 -5.00 -13.96 -5.03
C PRO A 161 -4.63 -15.42 -5.32
N GLU A 162 -4.31 -16.22 -4.30
CA GLU A 162 -4.05 -17.66 -4.48
C GLU A 162 -5.36 -18.45 -4.74
N HIS A 163 -6.52 -17.85 -4.49
CA HIS A 163 -7.82 -18.51 -4.58
C HIS A 163 -8.74 -17.95 -5.67
N ILE A 164 -8.60 -16.66 -6.00
CA ILE A 164 -9.40 -15.99 -7.04
C ILE A 164 -8.52 -15.11 -7.94
N PRO A 165 -8.90 -14.86 -9.20
CA PRO A 165 -8.13 -14.01 -10.11
C PRO A 165 -7.85 -12.62 -9.53
N GLY A 166 -6.60 -12.19 -9.61
CA GLY A 166 -6.12 -10.91 -9.08
C GLY A 166 -5.64 -9.96 -10.17
N VAL A 167 -6.04 -8.68 -10.09
CA VAL A 167 -5.58 -7.60 -10.96
C VAL A 167 -5.09 -6.39 -10.15
N ALA A 168 -4.29 -5.54 -10.78
CA ALA A 168 -3.93 -4.24 -10.23
C ALA A 168 -5.06 -3.23 -10.44
N GLY A 169 -5.42 -2.51 -9.38
CA GLY A 169 -6.23 -1.30 -9.50
C GLY A 169 -5.38 -0.11 -9.96
N TYR A 170 -6.01 1.03 -10.24
CA TYR A 170 -5.33 2.14 -10.94
C TYR A 170 -4.18 2.78 -10.15
N GLY A 171 -4.30 2.93 -8.84
CA GLY A 171 -3.23 3.47 -8.01
C GLY A 171 -2.04 2.52 -7.94
N LEU A 172 -2.27 1.21 -7.80
CA LEU A 172 -1.19 0.23 -7.88
C LEU A 172 -0.56 0.20 -9.27
N GLY A 173 -1.38 0.16 -10.33
CA GLY A 173 -0.91 0.12 -11.71
C GLY A 173 -0.01 1.32 -12.04
N LYS A 174 -0.43 2.53 -11.64
CA LYS A 174 0.36 3.75 -11.81
C LYS A 174 1.71 3.68 -11.08
N GLU A 175 1.75 3.20 -9.85
CA GLU A 175 3.00 3.02 -9.09
C GLU A 175 3.93 2.00 -9.78
N LEU A 176 3.39 0.87 -10.25
CA LEU A 176 4.15 -0.16 -10.96
C LEU A 176 4.69 0.34 -12.31
N GLU A 177 3.92 1.15 -13.03
CA GLU A 177 4.36 1.79 -14.26
C GLU A 177 5.51 2.76 -14.01
N ILE A 178 5.36 3.67 -13.04
CA ILE A 178 6.40 4.66 -12.70
C ILE A 178 7.68 3.94 -12.27
N LEU A 179 7.57 2.97 -11.37
CA LEU A 179 8.72 2.16 -10.94
C LEU A 179 9.33 1.38 -12.09
N GLY A 180 8.50 0.84 -12.99
CA GLY A 180 8.94 0.15 -14.19
C GLY A 180 9.76 1.06 -15.11
N ARG A 181 9.29 2.28 -15.35
CA ARG A 181 10.00 3.30 -16.15
C ARG A 181 11.34 3.63 -15.50
N CYS A 182 11.37 3.93 -14.20
CA CYS A 182 12.61 4.27 -13.50
C CYS A 182 13.62 3.11 -13.41
N THR A 183 13.16 1.85 -13.43
CA THR A 183 14.04 0.69 -13.14
C THR A 183 14.40 -0.15 -14.36
N LYS A 184 13.60 -0.20 -15.42
CA LYS A 184 13.87 -1.04 -16.60
C LYS A 184 14.47 -0.25 -17.76
N ASN A 185 13.86 0.89 -18.11
CA ASN A 185 14.31 1.74 -19.20
C ASN A 185 14.08 3.21 -18.84
N PRO A 186 14.91 3.78 -17.95
CA PRO A 186 14.73 5.16 -17.51
C PRO A 186 15.01 6.12 -18.66
N GLU A 187 14.19 7.16 -18.77
CA GLU A 187 14.50 8.31 -19.61
C GLU A 187 15.80 8.95 -19.12
N ARG A 188 16.71 9.26 -20.06
CA ARG A 188 18.03 9.81 -19.75
C ARG A 188 18.11 11.29 -20.15
N PRO A 189 18.78 12.14 -19.33
CA PRO A 189 19.50 11.78 -18.11
C PRO A 189 18.56 11.47 -16.93
N MET A 190 18.75 10.32 -16.28
CA MET A 190 18.05 9.92 -15.07
C MET A 190 18.78 10.50 -13.86
N VAL A 191 18.12 11.40 -13.15
CA VAL A 191 18.64 11.98 -11.90
C VAL A 191 17.90 11.38 -10.70
N ALA A 192 18.63 10.69 -9.83
CA ALA A 192 18.10 10.18 -8.57
C ALA A 192 18.43 11.15 -7.43
N ILE A 193 17.42 11.61 -6.69
CA ILE A 193 17.61 12.49 -5.52
C ILE A 193 17.32 11.69 -4.25
N LEU A 194 18.33 11.49 -3.41
CA LEU A 194 18.20 10.83 -2.11
C LEU A 194 18.42 11.82 -0.96
N GLY A 195 17.40 11.98 -0.13
CA GLY A 195 17.50 12.69 1.14
C GLY A 195 17.29 11.78 2.34
N GLY A 196 17.36 12.34 3.54
CA GLY A 196 17.10 11.63 4.81
C GLY A 196 18.26 11.76 5.78
N VAL A 197 18.07 11.24 7.00
CA VAL A 197 19.07 11.32 8.08
C VAL A 197 19.72 9.97 8.37
N LYS A 198 19.02 8.87 8.06
CA LYS A 198 19.40 7.51 8.45
C LYS A 198 20.17 6.77 7.38
N ALA A 199 21.02 5.85 7.80
CA ALA A 199 21.82 5.02 6.92
C ALA A 199 21.07 3.82 6.31
N ASP A 200 19.81 3.59 6.70
CA ASP A 200 18.94 2.54 6.13
C ASP A 200 18.70 2.68 4.61
N LYS A 201 19.07 3.83 4.03
CA LYS A 201 18.98 4.13 2.59
C LYS A 201 20.20 3.72 1.76
N MET A 202 21.29 3.24 2.37
CA MET A 202 22.52 2.91 1.65
C MET A 202 22.34 1.80 0.61
N ASN A 203 21.50 0.80 0.90
CA ASN A 203 21.17 -0.24 -0.08
C ASN A 203 20.35 0.30 -1.26
N ALA A 204 19.48 1.28 -1.03
CA ALA A 204 18.75 1.95 -2.10
C ALA A 204 19.69 2.80 -2.95
N LEU A 205 20.63 3.50 -2.32
CA LEU A 205 21.67 4.27 -3.00
C LEU A 205 22.51 3.40 -3.95
N LYS A 206 23.02 2.25 -3.47
CA LYS A 206 23.79 1.31 -4.31
C LYS A 206 23.02 0.90 -5.58
N LYS A 207 21.74 0.53 -5.43
CA LYS A 207 20.87 0.16 -6.56
C LYS A 207 20.58 1.33 -7.52
N LEU A 208 20.56 2.56 -7.02
CA LEU A 208 20.32 3.75 -7.84
C LEU A 208 21.57 4.17 -8.60
N LEU A 209 22.76 4.04 -8.00
CA LEU A 209 24.05 4.27 -8.67
C LEU A 209 24.26 3.36 -9.88
N GLU A 210 23.72 2.13 -9.86
CA GLU A 210 23.76 1.22 -11.01
C GLU A 210 22.91 1.68 -12.20
N LYS A 211 21.96 2.61 -12.01
CA LYS A 211 20.93 2.93 -13.02
C LYS A 211 20.90 4.40 -13.43
N ALA A 212 21.02 5.31 -12.46
CA ALA A 212 20.92 6.75 -12.66
C ALA A 212 22.19 7.32 -13.30
N ASP A 213 22.06 8.32 -14.16
CA ASP A 213 23.19 9.07 -14.72
C ASP A 213 23.81 10.01 -13.67
N HIS A 214 22.96 10.54 -12.79
CA HIS A 214 23.37 11.41 -11.69
C HIS A 214 22.64 11.01 -10.41
N VAL A 215 23.36 11.03 -9.29
CA VAL A 215 22.77 10.88 -7.96
C VAL A 215 23.07 12.11 -7.13
N LEU A 216 22.02 12.81 -6.70
CA LEU A 216 22.10 13.96 -5.82
C LEU A 216 21.73 13.53 -4.40
N ILE A 217 22.61 13.80 -3.44
CA ILE A 217 22.45 13.36 -2.05
C ILE A 217 22.36 14.58 -1.15
N GLY A 218 21.35 14.62 -0.28
CA GLY A 218 21.15 15.69 0.70
C GLY A 218 20.72 15.18 2.06
N GLY A 219 20.59 16.10 3.02
CA GLY A 219 20.23 15.78 4.41
C GLY A 219 21.36 15.15 5.21
N GLY A 220 21.04 14.46 6.31
CA GLY A 220 22.05 13.79 7.13
C GLY A 220 22.84 12.70 6.39
N LEU A 221 22.28 12.14 5.31
CA LEU A 221 22.98 11.18 4.47
C LEU A 221 24.18 11.79 3.73
N SER A 222 24.11 13.06 3.31
CA SER A 222 25.28 13.71 2.69
C SER A 222 26.39 13.95 3.72
N LEU A 223 26.04 14.25 4.97
CA LEU A 223 27.01 14.39 6.07
C LEU A 223 27.72 13.09 6.37
N LEU A 224 27.00 11.96 6.35
CA LEU A 224 27.59 10.62 6.49
C LEU A 224 28.66 10.37 5.42
N LEU A 225 28.36 10.67 4.15
CA LEU A 225 29.30 10.48 3.05
C LEU A 225 30.50 11.43 3.11
N LEU A 226 30.27 12.71 3.45
CA LEU A 226 31.34 13.68 3.66
C LEU A 226 32.28 13.23 4.79
N ARG A 227 31.72 12.77 5.91
CA ARG A 227 32.50 12.23 7.03
C ARG A 227 33.31 11.01 6.63
N ALA A 228 32.72 10.12 5.82
CA ALA A 228 33.38 8.93 5.30
C ALA A 228 34.56 9.24 4.37
N GLN A 229 34.46 10.32 3.59
CA GLN A 229 35.55 10.85 2.76
C GLN A 229 36.63 11.59 3.57
N GLY A 230 36.48 11.69 4.90
CA GLY A 230 37.43 12.37 5.78
C GLY A 230 37.19 13.87 5.96
N TYR A 231 36.10 14.43 5.43
CA TYR A 231 35.77 15.84 5.66
C TYR A 231 35.26 16.06 7.08
N GLU A 232 35.60 17.23 7.63
CA GLU A 232 35.05 17.72 8.89
C GLU A 232 33.62 18.26 8.67
N ILE A 233 32.69 17.85 9.52
CA ILE A 233 31.26 18.22 9.42
C ILE A 233 30.78 19.04 10.63
N GLY A 234 31.70 19.50 11.49
CA GLY A 234 31.40 20.22 12.72
C GLY A 234 30.40 19.49 13.63
N ASN A 235 29.44 20.24 14.17
CA ASN A 235 28.40 19.72 15.08
C ASN A 235 27.13 19.22 14.37
N SER A 236 27.17 19.02 13.05
CA SER A 236 26.00 18.57 12.30
C SER A 236 25.60 17.15 12.69
N LYS A 237 24.30 16.93 12.93
CA LYS A 237 23.76 15.62 13.33
C LYS A 237 23.64 14.69 12.13
N PHE A 238 24.20 13.50 12.24
CA PHE A 238 24.07 12.42 11.27
C PHE A 238 24.03 11.07 11.98
N ASP A 239 23.68 10.02 11.25
CA ASP A 239 23.62 8.63 11.71
C ASP A 239 24.90 7.90 11.31
N ASP A 240 25.73 7.52 12.29
CA ASP A 240 27.06 6.91 12.09
C ASP A 240 27.05 5.37 12.15
N GLU A 241 25.90 4.74 12.36
CA GLU A 241 25.77 3.27 12.48
C GLU A 241 26.45 2.53 11.32
N TRP A 242 26.34 3.07 10.10
CA TRP A 242 26.89 2.45 8.89
C TRP A 242 28.41 2.54 8.79
N LEU A 243 29.02 3.63 9.28
CA LEU A 243 30.48 3.76 9.35
C LEU A 243 31.05 2.80 10.40
N ASN A 244 30.38 2.74 11.55
CA ASN A 244 30.80 1.89 12.66
C ASN A 244 30.64 0.39 12.36
N GLY A 245 29.79 0.03 11.39
CA GLY A 245 29.57 -1.34 10.93
C GLY A 245 30.63 -1.89 9.97
N GLY A 246 31.69 -1.15 9.64
CA GLY A 246 32.76 -1.60 8.74
C GLY A 246 32.34 -1.71 7.26
N ALA A 247 31.29 -0.98 6.87
CA ALA A 247 30.74 -1.06 5.53
C ALA A 247 31.67 -0.46 4.48
N ASP A 248 31.84 -1.19 3.37
CA ASP A 248 32.66 -0.75 2.23
C ASP A 248 31.97 0.39 1.47
N MET A 249 32.68 1.51 1.36
CA MET A 249 32.29 2.74 0.65
C MET A 249 32.78 2.75 -0.80
N LYS A 250 33.51 1.72 -1.23
CA LYS A 250 33.98 1.55 -2.61
C LYS A 250 32.84 1.65 -3.61
N GLY A 251 33.00 2.55 -4.58
CA GLY A 251 32.02 2.81 -5.63
C GLY A 251 30.85 3.74 -5.25
N ILE A 252 30.77 4.23 -4.00
CA ILE A 252 29.79 5.27 -3.59
C ILE A 252 30.46 6.65 -3.55
N THR A 253 31.69 6.70 -3.09
CA THR A 253 32.51 7.90 -3.08
C THR A 253 33.70 7.69 -4.00
N SER A 254 34.00 8.66 -4.86
CA SER A 254 35.04 8.57 -5.88
C SER A 254 36.49 8.43 -5.36
N ASN A 255 36.69 8.34 -4.03
CA ASN A 255 37.99 8.24 -3.37
C ASN A 255 38.05 7.04 -2.40
N GLY A 256 37.78 5.82 -2.90
CA GLY A 256 37.95 4.59 -2.12
C GLY A 256 37.70 3.36 -2.96
#